data_AF-A0A0N8HZQ8-F1
#
_entry.id   AF-A0A0N8HZQ8-F1
#
_cell.length_a   1.000
_cell.length_b   1.000
_cell.length_c   1.000
_cell.angle_alpha   90.00
_cell.angle_beta   90.00
_cell.angle_gamma   90.00
#
_symmetry.space_group_name_H-M   'P 1'
#
loop_
_entity.id
_entity.type
_entity.pdbx_description
1 polymer ?
#
loop_
_entity_poly.entity_id
_entity_poly.type
_entity_poly.pdbx_seq_one_letter_code
_entity_poly.pdbx_strand_id
1 'polypeptide(L)'
;MLAPVFHPAMKAVIGPRKELGMRTIFNVLGPLTNPAGADAQVLGVYSEELVPLVANALTHMPVEHALVVHGDGMDEIALHGPTTVAEVEGEEVTEYTLTPDDLGLDSAPVDAIAGGTPKRTPRTSAGSSPAT
;
A
#
# COMPACT_ATOMS: atom_id res chain seq x y z
N MET A 1 -11.82 -2.14 -6.96
CA MET A 1 -11.86 -3.11 -8.09
C MET A 1 -11.77 -4.52 -7.54
N LEU A 2 -12.32 -5.53 -8.23
CA LEU A 2 -12.28 -6.93 -7.77
C LEU A 2 -11.15 -7.68 -8.50
N ALA A 3 -10.05 -8.00 -7.80
CA ALA A 3 -8.84 -8.59 -8.38
C ALA A 3 -9.05 -9.83 -9.29
N PRO A 4 -9.95 -10.79 -8.99
CA PRO A 4 -10.19 -11.94 -9.87
C PRO A 4 -10.75 -11.58 -11.26
N VAL A 5 -11.35 -10.40 -11.42
CA VAL A 5 -11.95 -9.95 -12.70
C VAL A 5 -10.88 -9.35 -13.61
N PHE A 6 -9.91 -8.62 -13.04
CA PHE A 6 -8.93 -7.85 -13.81
C PHE A 6 -7.59 -8.57 -14.01
N HIS A 7 -7.33 -9.62 -13.24
CA HIS A 7 -6.09 -10.41 -13.34
C HIS A 7 -6.39 -11.91 -13.56
N PRO A 8 -7.10 -12.31 -14.65
CA PRO A 8 -7.50 -13.70 -14.87
C PRO A 8 -6.30 -14.66 -14.98
N ALA A 9 -5.15 -14.17 -15.45
CA ALA A 9 -3.90 -14.93 -15.50
C ALA A 9 -3.39 -15.32 -14.10
N MET A 10 -3.71 -14.55 -13.05
CA MET A 10 -3.35 -14.89 -11.67
C MET A 10 -4.02 -16.19 -11.18
N LYS A 11 -5.10 -16.64 -11.83
CA LYS A 11 -5.75 -17.93 -11.51
C LYS A 11 -4.81 -19.11 -11.71
N ALA A 12 -3.91 -19.04 -12.69
CA ALA A 12 -2.95 -20.11 -12.99
C ALA A 12 -1.92 -20.31 -11.87
N VAL A 13 -1.63 -19.27 -11.09
CA VAL A 13 -0.61 -19.32 -10.02
C VAL A 13 -1.17 -19.60 -8.63
N ILE A 14 -2.50 -19.70 -8.46
CA ILE A 14 -3.13 -19.93 -7.14
C ILE A 14 -2.68 -21.26 -6.51
N GLY A 15 -2.70 -22.36 -7.28
CA GLY A 15 -2.29 -23.68 -6.80
C GLY A 15 -0.84 -23.70 -6.30
N PRO A 16 0.14 -23.34 -7.17
CA PRO A 16 1.55 -23.27 -6.78
C PRO A 16 1.80 -22.33 -5.58
N ARG A 17 1.11 -21.18 -5.51
CA ARG A 17 1.26 -20.26 -4.36
C ARG A 17 0.76 -20.86 -3.05
N LYS A 18 -0.32 -21.63 -3.08
CA LYS A 18 -0.84 -22.32 -1.88
C LYS A 18 0.12 -23.42 -1.41
N GLU A 19 0.72 -24.16 -2.34
CA GLU A 19 1.70 -25.20 -2.03
C GLU A 19 2.98 -24.64 -1.42
N LEU A 20 3.47 -23.50 -1.92
CA LEU A 20 4.67 -22.86 -1.40
C LEU A 20 4.50 -22.30 0.03
N GLY A 21 3.28 -21.86 0.40
CA GLY A 21 2.98 -21.41 1.77
C GLY A 21 3.77 -20.18 2.25
N MET A 22 4.52 -19.52 1.36
CA MET A 22 5.38 -18.39 1.67
C MET A 22 5.12 -17.19 0.75
N ARG A 23 5.62 -16.02 1.16
CA ARG A 23 5.55 -14.79 0.37
C ARG A 23 6.43 -14.92 -0.88
N THR A 24 5.94 -14.46 -2.02
CA THR A 24 6.65 -14.48 -3.31
C THR A 24 6.48 -13.14 -4.03
N ILE A 25 7.16 -12.95 -5.17
CA ILE A 25 6.98 -11.76 -6.01
C ILE A 25 5.50 -11.50 -6.40
N PHE A 26 4.67 -12.54 -6.47
CA PHE A 26 3.23 -12.42 -6.73
C PHE A 26 2.45 -11.67 -5.63
N ASN A 27 3.05 -11.42 -4.47
CA ASN A 27 2.48 -10.60 -3.42
C ASN A 27 2.58 -9.09 -3.72
N VAL A 28 3.59 -8.66 -4.49
CA VAL A 28 3.78 -7.25 -4.87
C VAL A 28 3.34 -6.95 -6.30
N LEU A 29 3.17 -7.96 -7.16
CA LEU A 29 2.71 -7.78 -8.54
C LEU A 29 1.27 -7.29 -8.67
N GLY A 30 0.39 -7.63 -7.73
CA GLY A 30 -1.02 -7.24 -7.78
C GLY A 30 -1.19 -5.71 -7.83
N PRO A 31 -0.62 -4.97 -6.87
CA PRO A 31 -0.70 -3.52 -6.88
C PRO A 31 0.02 -2.83 -8.04
N LEU A 32 1.13 -3.40 -8.54
CA LEU A 32 1.87 -2.87 -9.70
C LEU A 32 1.08 -2.92 -11.01
N THR A 33 0.01 -3.69 -11.07
CA THR A 33 -0.79 -3.89 -12.29
C THR A 33 -2.12 -3.17 -12.20
N ASN A 34 -2.10 -1.89 -11.82
CA ASN A 34 -3.28 -1.02 -11.73
C ASN A 34 -3.99 -0.97 -13.10
N PRO A 35 -5.16 -1.63 -13.26
CA PRO A 35 -5.84 -1.71 -14.55
C PRO A 35 -6.63 -0.43 -14.89
N ALA A 36 -6.68 0.54 -13.96
CA ALA A 36 -7.40 1.80 -14.13
C ALA A 36 -6.53 2.93 -14.72
N GLY A 37 -5.22 2.72 -14.87
CA GLY A 37 -4.30 3.73 -15.41
C GLY A 37 -4.31 5.03 -14.62
N ALA A 38 -4.30 4.95 -13.29
CA ALA A 38 -4.28 6.16 -12.46
C ALA A 38 -2.93 6.87 -12.58
N ASP A 39 -2.96 8.19 -12.68
CA ASP A 39 -1.76 9.03 -12.82
C ASP A 39 -0.89 9.00 -11.55
N ALA A 40 -1.53 8.82 -10.38
CA ALA A 40 -0.87 8.68 -9.09
C ALA A 40 -1.33 7.45 -8.30
N GLN A 41 -0.42 6.81 -7.54
CA GLN A 41 -0.75 5.68 -6.67
C GLN A 41 0.04 5.66 -5.35
N VAL A 42 -0.59 5.17 -4.29
CA VAL A 42 0.09 4.84 -3.03
C VAL A 42 0.08 3.33 -2.86
N LEU A 43 1.26 2.76 -2.64
CA LEU A 43 1.52 1.33 -2.59
C LEU A 43 2.14 0.92 -1.27
N GLY A 44 1.36 0.21 -0.47
CA GLY A 44 1.82 -0.51 0.70
C GLY A 44 2.68 -1.74 0.38
N VAL A 45 3.81 -1.89 1.07
CA VAL A 45 4.60 -3.13 1.06
C VAL A 45 4.76 -3.70 2.47
N TYR A 46 4.75 -5.04 2.56
CA TYR A 46 4.76 -5.74 3.85
C TYR A 46 6.11 -5.74 4.57
N SER A 47 7.17 -5.25 3.93
CA SER A 47 8.55 -5.25 4.42
C SER A 47 9.23 -3.99 3.98
N GLU A 48 9.96 -3.34 4.88
CA GLU A 48 10.73 -2.12 4.61
C GLU A 48 11.71 -2.31 3.43
N GLU A 49 12.40 -3.46 3.37
CA GLU A 49 13.34 -3.78 2.29
C GLU A 49 12.72 -3.78 0.88
N LEU A 50 11.38 -3.90 0.78
CA LEU A 50 10.69 -3.86 -0.51
C LEU A 50 10.41 -2.44 -1.00
N VAL A 51 10.49 -1.43 -0.13
CA VAL A 51 10.20 -0.03 -0.48
C VAL A 51 11.06 0.42 -1.67
N PRO A 52 12.40 0.39 -1.59
CA PRO A 52 13.25 0.80 -2.70
C PRO A 52 13.14 -0.16 -3.90
N LEU A 53 12.99 -1.47 -3.66
CA LEU A 53 12.89 -2.46 -4.74
C LEU A 53 11.67 -2.21 -5.63
N VAL A 54 10.51 -2.00 -5.02
CA VAL A 54 9.25 -1.79 -5.72
C VAL A 54 9.20 -0.41 -6.36
N ALA A 55 9.74 0.62 -5.71
CA ALA A 55 9.87 1.95 -6.31
C ALA A 55 10.73 1.94 -7.57
N ASN A 56 11.89 1.27 -7.53
CA ASN A 56 12.73 1.09 -8.73
C ASN A 56 12.05 0.26 -9.82
N ALA A 57 11.14 -0.66 -9.49
CA ALA A 57 10.37 -1.37 -10.50
C ALA A 57 9.32 -0.46 -11.17
N LEU A 58 8.76 0.51 -10.42
CA LEU A 58 7.76 1.44 -10.90
C LEU A 58 8.30 2.46 -11.92
N THR A 59 9.59 2.83 -11.85
CA THR A 59 10.22 3.70 -12.87
C THR A 59 10.25 3.07 -14.26
N HIS A 60 10.06 1.76 -14.36
CA HIS A 60 9.96 1.03 -15.63
C HIS A 60 8.52 0.82 -16.10
N MET A 61 7.55 1.41 -15.42
CA MET A 61 6.12 1.31 -15.71
C MET A 61 5.56 2.67 -16.13
N PRO A 62 4.43 2.72 -16.86
CA PRO A 62 3.76 3.98 -17.19
C PRO A 62 3.04 4.54 -15.96
N VAL A 63 3.79 5.02 -14.97
CA VAL A 63 3.28 5.74 -13.80
C VAL A 63 3.86 7.15 -13.80
N GLU A 64 3.04 8.17 -13.54
CA GLU A 64 3.53 9.55 -13.44
C GLU A 64 4.05 9.84 -12.03
N HIS A 65 3.30 9.42 -11.01
CA HIS A 65 3.67 9.59 -9.60
C HIS A 65 3.31 8.37 -8.74
N ALA A 66 4.18 7.95 -7.84
CA ALA A 66 3.83 6.91 -6.87
C ALA A 66 4.55 7.07 -5.53
N LEU A 67 3.88 6.69 -4.45
CA LEU A 67 4.51 6.48 -3.15
C LEU A 67 4.52 5.00 -2.82
N VAL A 68 5.69 4.43 -2.55
CA VAL A 68 5.83 3.09 -1.96
C VAL A 68 6.11 3.26 -0.48
N VAL A 69 5.30 2.64 0.39
CA VAL A 69 5.33 2.90 1.83
C VAL A 69 5.39 1.61 2.65
N HIS A 70 6.12 1.69 3.77
CA HIS A 70 6.10 0.69 4.85
C HIS A 70 6.10 1.41 6.20
N GLY A 71 5.01 1.31 6.95
CA GLY A 71 4.82 1.99 8.23
C GLY A 71 4.92 1.04 9.40
N ASP A 72 6.02 1.10 10.15
CA ASP A 72 6.30 0.34 11.38
C ASP A 72 5.60 -1.03 11.47
N GLY A 73 5.94 -1.92 10.53
CA GLY A 73 5.42 -3.29 10.43
C GLY A 73 4.14 -3.48 9.60
N MET A 74 3.59 -2.41 9.02
CA MET A 74 2.39 -2.41 8.18
C MET A 74 2.67 -1.95 6.75
N ASP A 75 1.82 -2.39 5.82
CA ASP A 75 1.79 -1.94 4.43
C ASP A 75 0.97 -0.64 4.25
N GLU A 76 0.99 0.25 5.24
CA GLU A 76 0.27 1.52 5.24
C GLU A 76 1.15 2.62 5.88
N ILE A 77 0.78 3.89 5.71
CA ILE A 77 1.40 4.99 6.48
C ILE A 77 0.95 4.86 7.94
N ALA A 78 1.91 4.79 8.87
CA ALA A 78 1.65 4.50 10.28
C ALA A 78 1.36 5.77 11.10
N LEU A 79 0.42 5.64 12.05
CA LEU A 79 0.22 6.60 13.15
C LEU A 79 0.98 6.20 14.42
N HIS A 80 1.42 4.94 14.52
CA HIS A 80 2.05 4.35 15.70
C HIS A 80 3.58 4.37 15.65
N GLY A 81 4.17 4.84 14.55
CA GLY A 81 5.60 4.83 14.32
C GLY A 81 5.98 5.48 12.99
N PRO A 82 7.28 5.46 12.63
CA PRO A 82 7.75 6.00 11.37
C PRO A 82 7.28 5.18 10.17
N THR A 83 7.21 5.84 9.02
CA THR A 83 6.96 5.24 7.71
C THR A 83 8.14 5.48 6.80
N THR A 84 8.72 4.41 6.27
CA THR A 84 9.73 4.47 5.20
C THR A 84 9.01 4.65 3.88
N VAL A 85 9.41 5.66 3.11
CA VAL A 85 8.76 6.06 1.86
C VAL A 85 9.79 6.12 0.74
N ALA A 86 9.42 5.59 -0.42
CA ALA A 86 10.07 5.90 -1.70
C ALA A 86 9.04 6.53 -2.63
N GLU A 87 9.27 7.79 -2.98
CA GLU A 87 8.49 8.55 -3.93
C GLU A 87 9.09 8.41 -5.33
N VAL A 88 8.23 8.12 -6.31
CA VAL A 88 8.59 7.91 -7.71
C VAL A 88 7.94 8.99 -8.54
N GLU A 89 8.74 9.81 -9.22
CA GLU A 89 8.28 10.84 -10.17
C GLU A 89 8.94 10.57 -11.53
N GLY A 90 8.20 9.94 -12.43
CA GLY A 90 8.76 9.43 -13.70
C GLY A 90 9.87 8.39 -13.46
N GLU A 91 11.11 8.76 -13.78
CA GLU A 91 12.29 7.89 -13.62
C GLU A 91 13.06 8.14 -12.31
N GLU A 92 12.68 9.18 -11.56
CA GLU A 92 13.38 9.58 -10.33
C GLU A 92 12.76 8.91 -9.11
N VAL A 93 13.61 8.50 -8.17
CA VAL A 93 13.21 7.93 -6.88
C VAL A 93 13.82 8.75 -5.75
N THR A 94 12.98 9.25 -4.85
CA THR A 94 13.39 9.96 -3.63
C THR A 94 12.95 9.18 -2.41
N GLU A 95 13.90 8.81 -1.55
CA GLU A 95 13.63 8.09 -0.31
C GLU A 95 13.64 9.03 0.90
N TYR A 96 12.65 8.87 1.77
CA TYR A 96 12.54 9.64 3.02
C TYR A 96 11.73 8.89 4.07
N THR A 97 11.71 9.43 5.29
CA THR A 97 10.90 8.92 6.39
C THR A 97 9.82 9.93 6.73
N LEU A 98 8.59 9.45 6.92
CA LEU A 98 7.49 10.22 7.47
C LEU A 98 7.18 9.78 8.90
N THR A 99 6.89 10.75 9.74
CA THR A 99 6.25 10.56 11.05
C THR A 99 4.85 11.17 11.03
N PRO A 100 3.97 10.81 11.99
CA PRO A 100 2.65 11.45 12.11
C PRO A 100 2.73 12.97 12.20
N ASP A 101 3.75 13.49 12.92
CA ASP A 101 3.98 14.92 13.11
C ASP A 101 4.28 15.65 11.79
N ASP A 102 4.99 15.01 10.86
CA ASP A 102 5.27 15.57 9.51
C ASP A 102 3.97 15.80 8.71
N LEU A 103 2.90 15.07 9.05
CA LEU A 103 1.57 15.19 8.46
C LEU A 103 0.63 16.07 9.31
N GLY A 104 1.10 16.62 10.43
CA GLY A 104 0.30 17.38 11.39
C GLY A 104 -0.70 16.52 12.16
N LEU A 105 -0.41 15.24 12.36
CA LEU A 105 -1.25 14.27 13.06
C LEU A 105 -0.62 13.85 14.39
N ASP A 106 -1.46 13.64 15.41
CA ASP A 106 -1.00 13.05 16.66
C ASP A 106 -0.68 11.56 16.47
N SER A 107 0.40 11.11 17.12
CA SER A 107 0.73 9.68 17.17
C SER A 107 -0.33 8.90 17.96
N ALA A 108 -0.69 7.71 17.49
CA ALA A 108 -1.68 6.83 18.13
C ALA A 108 -1.17 5.39 18.20
N PRO A 109 -1.46 4.62 19.28
CA PRO A 109 -1.01 3.24 19.37
C PRO A 109 -1.71 2.36 18.32
N VAL A 110 -1.02 1.31 17.87
CA VAL A 110 -1.53 0.37 16.84
C VAL A 110 -2.89 -0.26 17.21
N ASP A 111 -3.17 -0.44 18.51
CA ASP A 111 -4.44 -0.98 18.98
C ASP A 111 -5.64 -0.05 18.68
N ALA A 112 -5.39 1.26 18.49
CA ALA A 112 -6.44 2.23 18.16
C ALA A 112 -6.98 2.04 16.72
N ILE A 113 -6.20 1.40 15.85
CA ILE A 113 -6.56 1.13 14.45
C ILE A 113 -6.94 -0.34 14.21
N ALA A 114 -6.98 -1.16 15.27
CA ALA A 114 -7.33 -2.57 15.16
C ALA A 114 -8.77 -2.76 14.66
N GLY A 115 -8.91 -3.47 13.54
CA GLY A 115 -10.21 -3.81 12.96
C GLY A 115 -11.08 -4.65 13.88
N GLY A 116 -12.38 -4.38 13.90
CA GLY A 116 -13.36 -5.18 14.63
C GLY A 116 -13.73 -6.50 13.91
N THR A 117 -14.61 -7.30 14.52
CA THR A 117 -15.23 -8.44 13.83
C THR A 117 -16.13 -7.94 12.69
N PRO A 118 -16.37 -8.73 11.62
CA PRO A 118 -17.19 -8.31 10.48
C PRO A 118 -18.62 -7.83 10.81
N LYS A 119 -19.16 -8.22 11.98
CA LYS A 119 -20.46 -7.74 12.51
C LYS A 119 -20.37 -6.37 13.21
N ARG A 120 -19.17 -5.91 13.52
CA ARG A 120 -18.84 -4.72 14.32
C ARG A 120 -17.82 -3.84 13.59
N THR A 121 -18.09 -3.52 12.33
CA THR A 121 -17.50 -2.34 11.69
C THR A 121 -18.53 -1.22 11.80
N PRO A 122 -18.57 -0.42 12.89
CA PRO A 122 -19.27 0.85 12.80
C PRO A 122 -18.56 1.67 11.73
N ARG A 123 -19.34 2.28 10.82
CA ARG A 123 -18.89 3.13 9.71
C ARG A 123 -17.75 4.08 10.12
N THR A 124 -16.50 3.66 9.95
CA THR A 124 -15.33 4.55 9.79
C THR A 124 -15.09 4.75 8.29
N SER A 125 -16.14 5.18 7.59
CA SER A 125 -16.09 5.66 6.20
C SER A 125 -17.33 6.48 5.91
N ALA A 126 -17.45 7.62 6.58
CA ALA A 126 -18.32 8.69 6.13
C ALA A 126 -17.73 10.01 6.62
N GLY A 127 -16.92 10.64 5.78
CA GLY A 127 -16.78 12.08 5.83
C GLY A 127 -18.17 12.68 5.66
N SER A 128 -18.72 13.20 6.75
CA SER A 128 -19.82 14.15 6.68
C SER A 128 -19.28 15.46 7.23
N SER A 129 -18.81 16.32 6.33
CA SER A 129 -18.99 17.75 6.52
C SER A 129 -20.45 18.06 6.17
N PRO A 130 -21.27 18.52 7.12
CA PRO A 130 -22.37 19.39 6.78
C PRO A 130 -21.84 20.82 6.82
N ALA A 131 -21.83 21.45 5.65
CA ALA A 131 -21.76 22.89 5.52
C ALA A 131 -22.83 23.54 6.41
N THR A 132 -22.43 24.51 7.22
CA THR A 132 -23.15 25.76 7.47
C THR A 132 -22.10 26.82 7.79
#